data_AF-A0A817QNG7-F1
#
_entry.id   AF-A0A817QNG7-F1
#
_cell.length_a   1.000
_cell.length_b   1.000
_cell.length_c   1.000
_cell.angle_alpha   90.00
_cell.angle_beta   90.00
_cell.angle_gamma   90.00
#
_symmetry.space_group_name_H-M   'P 1'
#
loop_
_entity.id
_entity.type
_entity.pdbx_description
1 polymer ?
#
loop_
_entity_poly.entity_id
_entity_poly.type
_entity_poly.pdbx_seq_one_letter_code
_entity_poly.pdbx_strand_id
1 'polypeptide(L)'
;MESGQICGEAVVNPGSSGSLGRSEFTHTHTLVNARFGAVWQKLLEKIEHPEKYFQRIRHVEILENEKNHLLRILQFEGDKWQELKELIVHDKSSGIIVYCLVDHPYFQGETINICRTTNQVYQSELEYEMNWKLKDQNSKESNDDIYYSE
;
A
#
# COMPACT_ATOMS: atom_id res chain seq x y z
N MET A 1 5.45 28.40 -5.92
CA MET A 1 5.16 27.14 -6.62
C MET A 1 6.05 26.10 -5.99
N GLU A 2 5.56 25.45 -4.93
CA GLU A 2 6.34 24.46 -4.18
C GLU A 2 6.25 23.13 -4.89
N SER A 3 7.43 22.59 -5.20
CA SER A 3 7.66 21.28 -5.78
C SER A 3 7.18 20.20 -4.82
N GLY A 4 6.17 19.44 -5.25
CA GLY A 4 5.72 18.22 -4.57
C GLY A 4 6.87 17.22 -4.49
N GLN A 5 7.26 16.90 -3.26
CA GLN A 5 8.30 15.95 -2.95
C GLN A 5 7.76 14.55 -3.25
N ILE A 6 8.20 13.98 -4.37
CA ILE A 6 7.97 12.58 -4.73
C ILE A 6 8.68 11.74 -3.67
N CYS A 7 7.99 10.71 -3.14
CA CYS A 7 8.57 9.74 -2.21
C CYS A 7 9.93 9.28 -2.75
N GLY A 8 10.97 9.45 -1.90
CA GLY A 8 12.36 9.54 -2.32
C GLY A 8 12.86 8.42 -3.22
N GLU A 9 13.74 8.79 -4.16
CA GLU A 9 14.47 7.87 -5.03
C GLU A 9 15.06 6.70 -4.23
N ALA A 10 14.57 5.49 -4.52
CA ALA A 10 15.17 4.26 -4.04
C ALA A 10 16.49 4.02 -4.80
N VAL A 11 17.59 4.58 -4.28
CA VAL A 11 18.94 4.17 -4.70
C VAL A 11 19.25 2.84 -4.03
N VAL A 12 19.18 1.76 -4.82
CA VAL A 12 19.58 0.42 -4.39
C VAL A 12 21.12 0.37 -4.34
N ASN A 13 21.70 0.42 -3.14
CA ASN A 13 23.11 0.11 -2.93
C ASN A 13 23.24 -1.33 -2.40
N PRO A 14 23.91 -2.24 -3.13
CA PRO A 14 24.18 -3.57 -2.61
C PRO A 14 25.44 -3.52 -1.75
N GLY A 15 25.25 -3.59 -0.44
CA GLY A 15 26.30 -3.98 0.49
C GLY A 15 26.48 -3.00 1.65
N SER A 16 25.99 -3.40 2.81
CA SER A 16 26.59 -3.15 4.13
C SER A 16 25.79 -3.90 5.18
N SER A 17 26.41 -4.92 5.77
CA SER A 17 25.89 -5.64 6.93
C SER A 17 25.85 -4.71 8.15
N GLY A 18 24.65 -4.28 8.51
CA GLY A 18 24.31 -3.66 9.79
C GLY A 18 22.92 -4.17 10.17
N SER A 19 22.65 -4.42 11.44
CA SER A 19 21.41 -5.03 11.94
C SER A 19 20.18 -4.35 11.35
N LEU A 20 19.59 -4.97 10.33
CA LEU A 20 18.47 -4.43 9.57
C LEU A 20 17.23 -4.52 10.44
N GLY A 21 16.62 -3.38 10.74
CA GLY A 21 15.23 -3.32 11.17
C GLY A 21 14.39 -4.20 10.23
N ARG A 22 13.47 -4.98 10.81
CA ARG A 22 12.67 -5.96 10.07
C ARG A 22 11.93 -5.24 8.93
N SER A 23 12.31 -5.55 7.70
CA SER A 23 11.61 -5.11 6.49
C SER A 23 10.71 -6.25 6.03
N GLU A 24 9.47 -5.91 5.72
CA GLU A 24 8.52 -6.82 5.13
C GLU A 24 8.43 -6.49 3.65
N PHE A 25 9.09 -7.34 2.86
CA PHE A 25 8.98 -7.34 1.41
C PHE A 25 8.11 -8.52 0.98
N THR A 26 7.01 -8.21 0.30
CA THR A 26 6.15 -9.24 -0.30
C THR A 26 5.93 -8.89 -1.76
N HIS A 27 6.15 -9.85 -2.64
CA HIS A 27 5.82 -9.73 -4.06
C HIS A 27 5.01 -10.96 -4.48
N THR A 28 3.82 -10.71 -5.02
CA THR A 28 2.97 -11.76 -5.60
C THR A 28 2.36 -11.29 -6.91
N HIS A 29 2.05 -12.22 -7.81
CA HIS A 29 1.33 -11.92 -9.03
C HIS A 29 0.32 -13.01 -9.34
N THR A 30 -0.74 -12.66 -10.08
CA THR A 30 -1.80 -13.60 -10.45
C THR A 30 -2.46 -13.22 -11.77
N LEU A 31 -2.96 -14.22 -12.49
CA LEU A 31 -3.78 -14.02 -13.67
C LEU A 31 -5.25 -13.90 -13.27
N VAL A 32 -5.90 -12.86 -13.77
CA VAL A 32 -7.31 -12.58 -13.53
C VAL A 32 -8.08 -12.76 -14.84
N ASN A 33 -9.13 -13.58 -14.83
CA ASN A 33 -10.01 -13.82 -15.97
C ASN A 33 -10.99 -12.65 -16.20
N ALA A 34 -10.44 -11.45 -16.36
CA ALA A 34 -11.17 -10.24 -16.69
C ALA A 34 -10.31 -9.32 -17.56
N ARG A 35 -10.97 -8.47 -18.35
CA ARG A 35 -10.28 -7.42 -19.12
C ARG A 35 -9.67 -6.37 -18.20
N PHE A 36 -8.57 -5.75 -18.63
CA PHE A 36 -7.88 -4.69 -17.88
C PHE A 36 -8.84 -3.64 -17.32
N GLY A 37 -9.76 -3.12 -18.16
CA GLY A 37 -10.70 -2.09 -17.73
C GLY A 37 -11.61 -2.51 -16.56
N ALA A 38 -12.00 -3.79 -16.51
CA ALA A 38 -12.84 -4.31 -15.42
C ALA A 38 -12.03 -4.51 -14.13
N VAL A 39 -10.80 -5.02 -14.24
CA VAL A 39 -9.88 -5.14 -13.09
C VAL A 39 -9.56 -3.76 -12.52
N TRP A 40 -9.22 -2.81 -13.40
CA TRP A 40 -8.95 -1.42 -13.02
C TRP A 40 -10.11 -0.77 -12.28
N GLN A 41 -11.34 -0.94 -12.76
CA GLN A 41 -12.54 -0.45 -12.07
C GLN A 41 -12.69 -1.04 -10.66
N LYS A 42 -12.36 -2.32 -10.46
CA LYS A 42 -12.38 -2.94 -9.13
C LYS A 42 -11.29 -2.42 -8.20
N LEU A 43 -10.11 -2.13 -8.73
CA LEU A 43 -9.04 -1.50 -7.96
C LEU A 43 -9.43 -0.08 -7.52
N LEU A 44 -10.06 0.71 -8.41
CA LEU A 44 -10.60 2.03 -8.05
C LEU A 44 -11.73 1.90 -7.02
N GLU A 45 -12.66 0.95 -7.18
CA GLU A 45 -13.70 0.69 -6.18
C GLU A 45 -13.09 0.32 -4.82
N LYS A 46 -11.98 -0.42 -4.77
CA LYS A 46 -11.25 -0.73 -3.53
C LYS A 46 -10.60 0.51 -2.89
N ILE A 47 -10.21 1.50 -3.70
CA ILE A 47 -9.69 2.79 -3.21
C ILE A 47 -10.83 3.64 -2.61
N GLU A 48 -11.99 3.67 -3.25
CA GLU A 48 -13.13 4.46 -2.79
C GLU A 48 -13.88 3.81 -1.63
N HIS A 49 -13.95 2.47 -1.62
CA HIS A 49 -14.73 1.65 -0.69
C HIS A 49 -13.92 0.49 -0.11
N PRO A 50 -12.81 0.75 0.59
CA PRO A 50 -11.93 -0.30 1.10
C PRO A 50 -12.62 -1.24 2.10
N GLU A 51 -13.66 -0.78 2.81
CA GLU A 51 -14.46 -1.57 3.75
C GLU A 51 -15.15 -2.78 3.11
N LYS A 52 -15.42 -2.73 1.79
CA LYS A 52 -15.96 -3.88 1.05
C LYS A 52 -14.95 -5.00 0.85
N TYR A 53 -13.65 -4.69 0.96
CA TYR A 53 -12.54 -5.59 0.67
C TYR A 53 -11.76 -5.99 1.91
N PHE A 54 -11.81 -5.17 2.96
CA PHE A 54 -11.10 -5.40 4.21
C PHE A 54 -12.08 -5.40 5.39
N GLN A 55 -12.42 -6.59 5.88
CA GLN A 55 -13.44 -6.80 6.92
C GLN A 55 -13.14 -6.11 8.25
N ARG A 56 -11.88 -5.74 8.51
CA ARG A 56 -11.46 -5.11 9.76
C ARG A 56 -11.52 -3.58 9.72
N ILE A 57 -11.88 -2.96 8.60
CA ILE A 57 -12.02 -1.51 8.52
C ILE A 57 -13.33 -1.11 9.20
N ARG A 58 -13.22 -0.33 10.27
CA ARG A 58 -14.34 0.23 11.03
C ARG A 58 -14.78 1.57 10.47
N HIS A 59 -13.83 2.39 10.04
CA HIS A 59 -14.10 3.74 9.55
C HIS A 59 -13.11 4.15 8.46
N VAL A 60 -13.61 4.96 7.53
CA VAL A 60 -12.86 5.53 6.42
C VAL A 60 -13.16 7.02 6.38
N GLU A 61 -12.13 7.85 6.45
CA GLU A 61 -12.22 9.29 6.29
C GLU A 61 -11.40 9.70 5.05
N ILE A 62 -12.05 10.33 4.07
CA ILE A 62 -11.38 10.86 2.88
C ILE A 62 -11.05 12.33 3.13
N LEU A 63 -9.76 12.65 3.16
CA LEU A 63 -9.26 14.00 3.42
C LEU A 63 -9.12 14.81 2.12
N GLU A 64 -8.64 14.16 1.06
CA GLU A 64 -8.48 14.76 -0.28
C GLU A 64 -8.89 13.72 -1.31
N ASN A 65 -9.64 14.15 -2.34
CA ASN A 65 -10.06 13.29 -3.44
C ASN A 65 -10.03 14.07 -4.75
N GLU A 66 -9.07 13.73 -5.57
CA GLU A 66 -8.81 14.34 -6.86
C GLU A 66 -8.61 13.24 -7.91
N LYS A 67 -8.64 13.61 -9.18
CA LYS A 67 -8.76 12.66 -10.30
C LYS A 67 -7.82 11.44 -10.25
N ASN A 68 -6.58 11.61 -9.80
CA ASN A 68 -5.55 10.58 -9.78
C ASN A 68 -4.88 10.41 -8.40
N HIS A 69 -5.40 11.09 -7.38
CA HIS A 69 -4.83 11.03 -6.04
C HIS A 69 -5.91 11.12 -4.96
N LEU A 70 -5.70 10.36 -3.89
CA LEU A 70 -6.63 10.31 -2.76
C LEU A 70 -5.83 10.19 -1.46
N LEU A 71 -6.09 11.08 -0.51
CA LEU A 71 -5.55 11.03 0.84
C LEU A 71 -6.64 10.57 1.79
N ARG A 72 -6.42 9.49 2.53
CA ARG A 72 -7.40 8.96 3.48
C ARG A 72 -6.81 8.53 4.81
N ILE A 73 -7.68 8.47 5.79
CA ILE A 73 -7.46 7.81 7.07
C ILE A 73 -8.34 6.55 7.12
N LEU A 74 -7.73 5.42 7.51
CA LEU A 74 -8.40 4.16 7.76
C LEU A 74 -8.29 3.81 9.24
N GLN A 75 -9.41 3.47 9.87
CA GLN A 75 -9.43 2.96 11.24
C GLN A 75 -9.85 1.50 11.24
N PHE A 76 -9.10 0.67 11.98
CA PHE A 76 -9.36 -0.76 12.04
C PHE A 76 -9.92 -1.19 13.39
N GLU A 77 -10.61 -2.33 13.39
CA GLU A 77 -11.00 -3.03 14.61
C GLU A 77 -9.79 -3.70 15.28
N GLY A 78 -9.69 -3.52 16.60
CA GLY A 78 -8.67 -4.09 17.47
C GLY A 78 -7.68 -3.07 18.02
N ASP A 79 -6.83 -3.52 18.96
CA ASP A 79 -6.08 -2.60 19.83
C ASP A 79 -4.75 -2.11 19.23
N LYS A 80 -4.19 -2.86 18.26
CA LYS A 80 -2.79 -2.67 17.80
C LYS A 80 -2.60 -1.72 16.62
N TRP A 81 -3.63 -1.50 15.80
CA TRP A 81 -3.55 -0.70 14.57
C TRP A 81 -4.80 0.17 14.44
N GLN A 82 -4.93 1.16 15.31
CA GLN A 82 -6.18 1.92 15.38
C GLN A 82 -6.38 2.84 14.18
N GLU A 83 -5.27 3.28 13.56
CA GLU A 83 -5.33 4.24 12.46
C GLU A 83 -4.13 4.13 11.52
N LEU A 84 -4.38 4.34 10.23
CA LEU A 84 -3.39 4.51 9.17
C LEU A 84 -3.81 5.70 8.31
N LYS A 85 -2.87 6.56 7.94
CA LYS A 85 -3.05 7.59 6.93
C LYS A 85 -2.23 7.22 5.71
N GLU A 86 -2.86 7.21 4.54
CA GLU A 86 -2.19 6.91 3.28
C GLU A 86 -2.56 7.88 2.17
N LEU A 87 -1.56 8.15 1.33
CA LEU A 87 -1.71 8.82 0.05
C LEU A 87 -1.70 7.76 -1.04
N ILE A 88 -2.76 7.74 -1.84
CA ILE A 88 -2.93 6.84 -2.96
C ILE A 88 -2.77 7.64 -4.23
N VAL A 89 -1.90 7.17 -5.13
CA VAL A 89 -1.72 7.73 -6.47
C VAL A 89 -1.98 6.63 -7.48
N HIS A 90 -2.78 6.92 -8.51
CA HIS A 90 -3.03 5.94 -9.57
C HIS A 90 -2.93 6.54 -10.96
N ASP A 91 -2.37 5.76 -11.88
CA ASP A 91 -2.31 6.11 -13.30
C ASP A 91 -2.78 4.92 -14.15
N LYS A 92 -3.93 5.11 -14.79
CA LYS A 92 -4.54 4.09 -15.66
C LYS A 92 -3.70 3.80 -16.89
N SER A 93 -2.90 4.75 -17.37
CA SER A 93 -2.11 4.59 -18.60
C SER A 93 -0.92 3.67 -18.39
N SER A 94 -0.25 3.76 -17.23
CA SER A 94 0.77 2.80 -16.78
C SER A 94 0.18 1.55 -16.11
N GLY A 95 -1.06 1.62 -15.64
CA GLY A 95 -1.71 0.52 -14.91
C GLY A 95 -1.20 0.37 -13.47
N ILE A 96 -0.65 1.44 -12.89
CA ILE A 96 0.01 1.43 -11.58
C ILE A 96 -0.85 2.17 -10.56
N ILE A 97 -0.94 1.60 -9.35
CA ILE A 97 -1.49 2.23 -8.15
C ILE A 97 -0.46 2.11 -7.04
N VAL A 98 -0.12 3.22 -6.41
CA VAL A 98 0.79 3.28 -5.27
C VAL A 98 0.01 3.73 -4.04
N TYR A 99 0.15 3.01 -2.94
CA TYR A 99 -0.38 3.32 -1.61
C TYR A 99 0.79 3.64 -0.70
N CYS A 100 1.01 4.92 -0.39
CA CYS A 100 2.10 5.37 0.47
C CYS A 100 1.61 5.55 1.91
N LEU A 101 2.28 4.92 2.87
CA LEU A 101 2.04 5.18 4.30
C LEU A 101 2.54 6.59 4.63
N VAL A 102 1.60 7.51 4.86
CA VAL A 102 1.88 8.90 5.28
C VAL A 102 2.02 8.98 6.79
N ASP A 103 1.11 8.32 7.52
CA ASP A 103 1.19 8.20 8.97
C ASP A 103 0.76 6.81 9.42
N HIS A 104 1.58 6.20 10.27
CA HIS A 104 1.36 4.88 10.81
C HIS A 104 2.28 4.66 12.02
N PRO A 105 1.79 4.11 13.14
CA PRO A 105 2.57 4.09 14.38
C PRO A 105 3.87 3.28 14.32
N TYR A 106 3.94 2.24 13.49
CA TYR A 106 5.08 1.31 13.49
C TYR A 106 5.78 1.14 12.15
N PHE A 107 5.12 1.44 11.03
CA PHE A 107 5.67 1.17 9.70
C PHE A 107 5.75 2.42 8.84
N GLN A 108 6.65 2.37 7.87
CA GLN A 108 6.74 3.31 6.75
C GLN A 108 6.97 2.52 5.47
N GLY A 109 6.62 3.10 4.33
CA GLY A 109 6.81 2.48 3.03
C GLY A 109 5.57 2.55 2.16
N GLU A 110 5.51 1.64 1.19
CA GLU A 110 4.48 1.67 0.16
C GLU A 110 4.03 0.26 -0.24
N THR A 111 2.83 0.21 -0.79
CA THR A 111 2.29 -0.94 -1.49
C THR A 111 1.97 -0.53 -2.93
N ILE A 112 2.33 -1.36 -3.90
CA ILE A 112 2.15 -1.10 -5.32
C ILE A 112 1.29 -2.20 -5.92
N ASN A 113 0.23 -1.82 -6.63
CA ASN A 113 -0.53 -2.73 -7.48
C ASN A 113 -0.23 -2.38 -8.95
N ILE A 114 0.11 -3.39 -9.75
CA ILE A 114 0.35 -3.22 -11.19
C ILE A 114 -0.60 -4.13 -11.94
N CYS A 115 -1.47 -3.53 -12.76
CA CYS A 115 -2.39 -4.26 -13.63
C CYS A 115 -1.91 -4.15 -15.08
N ARG A 116 -1.71 -5.30 -15.75
CA ARG A 116 -1.25 -5.37 -17.13
C ARG A 116 -2.21 -6.14 -18.01
N THR A 117 -2.33 -5.73 -19.27
CA THR A 117 -2.99 -6.54 -20.30
C THR A 117 -2.13 -7.75 -20.63
N THR A 118 -2.74 -8.90 -20.87
CA THR A 118 -2.04 -10.06 -21.44
C THR A 118 -2.34 -10.19 -22.94
N ASN A 119 -1.74 -11.18 -23.59
CA ASN A 119 -2.07 -11.54 -24.97
C ASN A 119 -3.51 -12.09 -25.13
N GLN A 120 -4.20 -12.39 -24.02
CA GLN A 120 -5.57 -12.88 -24.04
C GLN A 120 -6.56 -11.74 -23.72
N VAL A 121 -7.51 -11.52 -24.62
CA VAL A 121 -8.45 -10.39 -24.58
C VAL A 121 -9.26 -10.29 -23.28
N TYR A 122 -9.54 -11.40 -22.60
CA TYR A 122 -10.34 -11.46 -21.37
C TYR A 122 -9.51 -11.81 -20.13
N GLN A 123 -8.22 -11.52 -20.17
CA GLN A 123 -7.31 -11.79 -19.07
C GLN A 123 -6.41 -10.59 -18.81
N SER A 124 -6.12 -10.37 -17.53
CA SER A 124 -5.15 -9.38 -17.07
C SER A 124 -4.21 -10.05 -16.09
N GLU A 125 -2.99 -9.53 -15.98
CA GLU A 125 -2.10 -9.86 -14.88
C GLU A 125 -2.23 -8.78 -13.81
N LEU A 126 -2.23 -9.20 -12.55
CA LEU A 126 -2.24 -8.32 -11.40
C LEU A 126 -1.08 -8.69 -10.49
N GLU A 127 -0.18 -7.74 -10.30
CA GLU A 127 1.01 -7.84 -9.46
C GLU A 127 0.83 -6.95 -8.24
N TYR A 128 1.35 -7.42 -7.12
CA TYR A 128 1.31 -6.78 -5.82
C TYR A 128 2.70 -6.78 -5.22
N GLU A 129 3.21 -5.60 -4.90
CA GLU A 129 4.45 -5.42 -4.16
C GLU A 129 4.16 -4.67 -2.87
N MET A 130 4.72 -5.12 -1.76
CA MET A 130 4.65 -4.43 -0.47
C MET A 130 6.08 -4.24 0.03
N ASN A 131 6.44 -2.99 0.29
CA ASN A 131 7.76 -2.56 0.73
C ASN A 131 7.63 -1.82 2.06
N TRP A 132 7.34 -2.53 3.15
CA TRP A 132 7.15 -1.92 4.47
C TRP A 132 8.39 -2.13 5.35
N LYS A 133 8.66 -1.14 6.18
CA LYS A 133 9.81 -1.11 7.09
C LYS A 133 9.33 -0.66 8.45
N LEU A 134 9.80 -1.29 9.52
CA LEU A 134 9.61 -0.72 10.85
C LEU A 134 10.22 0.68 10.89
N LYS A 135 9.51 1.62 11.51
CA LYS A 135 10.10 2.90 11.92
C LYS A 135 11.13 2.60 13.01
N ASP A 136 12.29 3.24 12.94
CA ASP A 136 13.32 3.09 13.98
C ASP A 136 12.74 3.55 15.33
N GLN A 137 12.46 2.59 16.23
CA GLN A 137 11.94 2.89 17.55
C GLN A 137 13.05 3.39 18.48
N ASN A 138 13.58 4.57 18.21
CA ASN A 138 14.29 5.35 19.22
C ASN A 138 13.32 6.31 19.90
N SER A 139 12.29 5.77 20.55
CA SER A 139 11.65 6.37 21.72
C SER A 139 10.57 5.46 22.31
N LYS A 140 10.89 4.91 23.49
CA LYS A 140 10.07 4.19 24.46
C LYS A 140 9.98 2.68 24.30
N GLU A 141 10.80 2.02 25.12
CA GLU A 141 10.61 0.66 25.60
C GLU A 141 9.16 0.42 26.02
N SER A 142 8.50 -0.54 25.36
CA SER A 142 7.64 -1.50 26.03
C SER A 142 7.74 -2.81 25.27
N ASN A 143 8.39 -3.79 25.91
CA ASN A 143 8.51 -5.16 25.43
C ASN A 143 7.11 -5.75 25.26
N ASP A 144 6.66 -5.95 24.03
CA ASP A 144 5.65 -6.94 23.70
C ASP A 144 6.08 -7.64 22.41
N ASP A 145 6.67 -8.81 22.57
CA ASP A 145 7.05 -9.71 21.49
C ASP A 145 5.82 -10.06 20.64
N ILE A 146 5.83 -9.65 19.36
CA ILE A 146 4.78 -9.97 18.40
C ILE A 146 5.08 -11.34 17.79
N TYR A 147 4.47 -12.39 18.32
CA TYR A 147 4.30 -13.67 17.61
C TYR A 147 3.03 -13.63 16.75
N TYR A 148 3.15 -14.00 15.48
CA TYR A 148 2.02 -14.33 14.60
C TYR A 148 1.65 -15.80 14.85
N SER A 149 0.40 -16.07 15.24
CA SER A 149 -0.18 -17.41 15.14
C SER A 149 -1.05 -17.45 13.88
N GLU A 150 -0.83 -18.48 13.06
CA GLU A 150 -1.54 -18.80 11.81
C GLU A 150 -3.05 -18.98 11.99
#